data_AF-A0A847NX26-F1
#
_entry.id   AF-A0A847NX26-F1
#
_cell.length_a   1.000
_cell.length_b   1.000
_cell.length_c   1.000
_cell.angle_alpha   90.00
_cell.angle_beta   90.00
_cell.angle_gamma   90.00
#
_symmetry.space_group_name_H-M   'P 1'
#
loop_
_entity.id
_entity.type
_entity.pdbx_description
1 polymer ?
#
loop_
_entity_poly.entity_id
_entity_poly.type
_entity_poly.pdbx_seq_one_letter_code
_entity_poly.pdbx_strand_id
1 'polypeptide(L)'
;VGQVIFNCGSNNDLENELIKILEKKNIKYYSCIKELNIDDNKLYFLNNKDYGNENDNSSVIYTELNNNKFLFMGDAGTQREKDILEKYNLKDIDFLKVGHHGSNTSSSELFINSINPNYSLISVGKNNRYGHPKDSVLDVLKNSKVYRTDLDGSIEIRLNKNGYKIGTCNP
;
A
#
# COMPACT_ATOMS: atom_id res chain seq x y z
N VAL A 1 18.64 -16.46 -2.83
CA VAL A 1 18.19 -16.63 -1.44
C VAL A 1 17.09 -15.60 -1.20
N GLY A 2 15.89 -16.02 -0.83
CA GLY A 2 14.79 -15.11 -0.52
C GLY A 2 14.73 -14.77 0.97
N GLN A 3 14.07 -13.68 1.32
CA GLN A 3 13.60 -13.39 2.67
C GLN A 3 12.08 -13.22 2.59
N VAL A 4 11.36 -13.62 3.64
CA VAL A 4 9.91 -13.39 3.75
C VAL A 4 9.64 -12.40 4.87
N ILE A 5 8.74 -11.46 4.63
CA ILE A 5 8.34 -10.47 5.63
C ILE A 5 6.84 -10.65 5.86
N PHE A 6 6.49 -10.99 7.09
CA PHE A 6 5.11 -11.10 7.54
C PHE A 6 4.64 -9.76 8.12
N ASN A 7 3.32 -9.57 8.09
CA ASN A 7 2.66 -8.47 8.78
C ASN A 7 2.91 -8.55 10.30
N CYS A 8 2.53 -7.50 11.02
CA CYS A 8 2.47 -7.56 12.47
C CYS A 8 1.29 -8.39 12.96
N GLY A 9 1.43 -9.00 14.14
CA GLY A 9 0.36 -9.73 14.82
C GLY A 9 0.57 -11.24 14.84
N SER A 10 -0.48 -11.96 15.23
CA SER A 10 -0.49 -13.42 15.25
C SER A 10 -0.63 -14.00 13.85
N ASN A 11 0.11 -15.06 13.57
CA ASN A 11 0.01 -15.79 12.31
C ASN A 11 -1.27 -16.63 12.27
N ASN A 12 -1.95 -16.63 11.12
CA ASN A 12 -3.03 -17.56 10.83
C ASN A 12 -2.49 -18.96 10.45
N ASP A 13 -3.40 -19.92 10.23
CA ASP A 13 -3.02 -21.30 9.92
C ASP A 13 -2.15 -21.42 8.66
N LEU A 14 -2.45 -20.66 7.61
CA LEU A 14 -1.68 -20.64 6.36
C LEU A 14 -0.28 -20.05 6.57
N GLU A 15 -0.16 -18.99 7.35
CA GLU A 15 1.13 -18.38 7.69
C GLU A 15 1.99 -19.33 8.53
N ASN A 16 1.36 -20.06 9.47
CA ASN A 16 2.05 -21.10 10.25
C ASN A 16 2.50 -22.28 9.37
N GLU A 17 1.71 -22.68 8.38
CA GLU A 17 2.13 -23.67 7.38
C GLU A 17 3.28 -23.16 6.52
N LEU A 18 3.24 -21.90 6.08
CA LEU A 18 4.31 -21.27 5.33
C LEU A 18 5.61 -21.24 6.16
N ILE A 19 5.56 -20.85 7.43
CA ILE A 19 6.73 -20.81 8.33
C ILE A 19 7.41 -22.18 8.40
N LYS A 20 6.66 -23.28 8.54
CA LYS A 20 7.23 -24.63 8.52
C LYS A 20 8.01 -24.92 7.23
N ILE A 21 7.50 -24.45 6.09
CA ILE A 21 8.18 -24.60 4.79
C ILE A 21 9.44 -23.74 4.73
N LEU A 22 9.39 -22.50 5.24
CA LEU A 22 10.52 -21.58 5.29
C LEU A 22 11.65 -22.13 6.16
N GLU A 23 11.32 -22.66 7.35
CA GLU A 23 12.27 -23.33 8.25
C GLU A 23 12.93 -24.54 7.57
N LYS A 24 12.13 -25.42 6.96
CA LYS A 24 12.64 -26.60 6.23
C LYS A 24 13.58 -26.22 5.09
N LYS A 25 13.35 -25.07 4.44
CA LYS A 25 14.18 -24.56 3.34
C LYS A 25 15.31 -23.63 3.80
N ASN A 26 15.46 -23.39 5.11
CA ASN A 26 16.41 -22.45 5.69
C ASN A 26 16.29 -21.03 5.08
N ILE A 27 15.05 -20.58 4.85
CA ILE A 27 14.71 -19.26 4.34
C ILE A 27 14.42 -18.36 5.55
N LYS A 28 15.13 -17.23 5.64
CA LYS A 28 14.92 -16.27 6.73
C LYS A 28 13.57 -15.58 6.57
N TYR A 29 12.90 -15.37 7.70
CA TYR A 29 11.69 -14.58 7.76
C TYR A 29 11.69 -13.63 8.95
N TYR A 30 10.92 -12.55 8.81
CA TYR A 30 10.81 -11.49 9.79
C TYR A 30 9.35 -11.05 9.89
N SER A 31 8.98 -10.46 11.03
CA SER A 31 7.70 -9.80 11.22
C SER A 31 7.92 -8.45 11.90
N CYS A 32 6.98 -7.53 11.77
CA CYS A 32 7.05 -6.21 12.41
C CYS A 32 8.36 -5.43 12.18
N ILE A 33 8.96 -5.57 11.00
CA ILE A 33 10.15 -4.77 10.67
C ILE A 33 9.77 -3.30 10.52
N LYS A 34 10.70 -2.40 10.82
CA LYS A 34 10.50 -0.94 10.63
C LYS A 34 11.00 -0.46 9.28
N GLU A 35 12.03 -1.12 8.76
CA GLU A 35 12.65 -0.78 7.49
C GLU A 35 13.19 -2.01 6.78
N LEU A 36 13.26 -1.93 5.46
CA LEU A 36 13.93 -2.89 4.60
C LEU A 36 14.76 -2.13 3.58
N ASN A 37 16.05 -2.47 3.47
CA ASN A 37 16.91 -1.94 2.41
C ASN A 37 16.79 -2.84 1.18
N ILE A 38 16.54 -2.24 0.03
CA ILE A 38 16.54 -2.90 -1.29
C ILE A 38 17.45 -2.08 -2.19
N ASP A 39 18.62 -2.64 -2.50
CA ASP A 39 19.71 -1.95 -3.19
C ASP A 39 20.03 -0.61 -2.50
N ASP A 40 19.99 0.50 -3.24
CA ASP A 40 20.23 1.86 -2.73
C ASP A 40 18.97 2.52 -2.11
N ASN A 41 17.86 1.79 -2.04
CA ASN A 41 16.58 2.30 -1.59
C ASN A 41 16.18 1.73 -0.23
N LYS A 42 15.32 2.46 0.48
CA LYS A 42 14.77 2.05 1.77
C LYS A 42 13.25 2.07 1.73
N LEU A 43 12.65 0.98 2.16
CA LEU A 43 11.22 0.88 2.45
C LEU A 43 11.00 1.11 3.95
N TYR A 44 10.09 2.00 4.30
CA TYR A 44 9.68 2.29 5.67
C TYR A 44 8.31 1.68 5.94
N PHE A 45 8.23 0.81 6.93
CA PHE A 45 6.98 0.18 7.36
C PHE A 45 6.34 1.04 8.45
N LEU A 46 5.23 1.67 8.11
CA LEU A 46 4.54 2.65 8.98
C LEU A 46 3.62 1.98 10.01
N ASN A 47 3.11 0.78 9.69
CA ASN A 47 2.44 -0.09 10.63
C ASN A 47 3.45 -1.07 11.23
N ASN A 48 3.80 -0.88 12.51
CA ASN A 48 4.80 -1.69 13.20
C ASN A 48 4.37 -2.17 14.59
N LYS A 49 3.06 -2.39 14.76
CA LYS A 49 2.46 -3.05 15.91
C LYS A 49 1.25 -3.85 15.47
N ASP A 50 0.77 -4.74 16.34
CA ASP A 50 -0.47 -5.46 16.14
C ASP A 50 -1.68 -4.55 16.44
N TYR A 51 -2.64 -4.54 15.53
CA TYR A 51 -3.86 -3.77 15.55
C TYR A 51 -5.12 -4.64 15.69
N GLY A 52 -4.96 -5.95 15.87
CA GLY A 52 -6.03 -6.89 16.19
C GLY A 52 -6.91 -7.30 15.01
N ASN A 53 -6.63 -6.84 13.79
CA ASN A 53 -7.27 -7.34 12.58
C ASN A 53 -6.30 -7.30 11.38
N GLU A 54 -6.50 -8.22 10.44
CA GLU A 54 -5.59 -8.45 9.30
C GLU A 54 -5.45 -7.21 8.40
N ASN A 55 -6.57 -6.54 8.10
CA ASN A 55 -6.58 -5.36 7.25
C ASN A 55 -5.74 -4.23 7.83
N ASP A 56 -5.93 -3.92 9.12
CA ASP A 56 -5.14 -2.89 9.78
C ASP A 56 -3.70 -3.32 10.09
N ASN A 57 -3.44 -4.62 10.13
CA ASN A 57 -2.10 -5.18 10.18
C ASN A 57 -1.40 -5.17 8.82
N SER A 58 -2.05 -4.67 7.77
CA SER A 58 -1.43 -4.45 6.46
C SER A 58 -0.08 -3.75 6.59
N SER A 59 0.90 -4.24 5.82
CA SER A 59 2.17 -3.55 5.62
C SER A 59 1.93 -2.24 4.88
N VAL A 60 1.76 -1.16 5.63
CA VAL A 60 1.76 0.21 5.08
C VAL A 60 3.20 0.63 4.84
N ILE A 61 3.54 0.87 3.57
CA ILE A 61 4.92 1.12 3.15
C ILE A 61 5.03 2.53 2.57
N TYR A 62 5.96 3.30 3.11
CA TYR A 62 6.44 4.54 2.50
C TYR A 62 7.84 4.33 1.92
N THR A 63 8.10 4.90 0.75
CA THR A 63 9.46 4.93 0.18
C THR A 63 9.62 6.12 -0.74
N GLU A 64 10.87 6.53 -0.94
CA GLU A 64 11.23 7.56 -1.91
C GLU A 64 12.19 6.95 -2.93
N LEU A 65 11.80 6.99 -4.20
CA LEU A 65 12.55 6.41 -5.31
C LEU A 65 12.75 7.48 -6.39
N ASN A 66 14.01 7.78 -6.74
CA ASN A 66 14.37 8.85 -7.67
C ASN A 66 13.62 10.17 -7.38
N ASN A 67 13.58 10.60 -6.13
CA ASN A 67 12.86 11.79 -5.63
C ASN A 67 11.33 11.75 -5.79
N ASN A 68 10.73 10.57 -5.98
CA ASN A 68 9.27 10.40 -6.01
C ASN A 68 8.83 9.64 -4.76
N LYS A 69 7.81 10.16 -4.07
CA LYS A 69 7.25 9.58 -2.86
C LYS A 69 6.15 8.58 -3.18
N PHE A 70 6.29 7.37 -2.68
CA PHE A 70 5.31 6.31 -2.80
C PHE A 70 4.73 5.96 -1.44
N LEU A 71 3.41 5.78 -1.40
CA LEU A 71 2.70 5.28 -0.23
C LEU A 71 1.80 4.11 -0.64
N PHE A 72 2.04 2.94 -0.05
CA PHE A 72 1.26 1.73 -0.27
C PHE A 72 0.48 1.42 1.00
N MET A 73 -0.84 1.50 0.94
CA MET A 73 -1.69 1.35 2.13
C MET A 73 -2.10 -0.09 2.45
N GLY A 74 -1.90 -1.04 1.52
CA GLY A 74 -2.51 -2.37 1.64
C GLY A 74 -4.02 -2.24 1.81
N ASP A 75 -4.58 -2.91 2.80
CA ASP A 75 -6.00 -2.85 3.16
C ASP A 75 -6.28 -2.04 4.44
N ALA A 76 -5.30 -1.24 4.88
CA ALA A 76 -5.39 -0.43 6.09
C ALA A 76 -6.59 0.55 6.04
N GLY A 77 -7.35 0.60 7.13
CA GLY A 77 -8.54 1.44 7.23
C GLY A 77 -8.26 2.85 7.76
N THR A 78 -9.32 3.64 7.89
CA THR A 78 -9.27 5.04 8.35
C THR A 78 -8.65 5.24 9.73
N GLN A 79 -8.72 4.24 10.63
CA GLN A 79 -8.06 4.33 11.92
C GLN A 79 -6.52 4.28 11.77
N ARG A 80 -6.00 3.49 10.83
CA ARG A 80 -4.56 3.47 10.53
C ARG A 80 -4.11 4.73 9.83
N GLU A 81 -4.92 5.27 8.94
CA GLU A 81 -4.68 6.58 8.33
C GLU A 81 -4.48 7.68 9.40
N LYS A 82 -5.35 7.71 10.42
CA LYS A 82 -5.22 8.63 11.54
C LYS A 82 -3.90 8.43 12.30
N ASP A 83 -3.59 7.18 12.66
CA ASP A 83 -2.34 6.86 13.38
C ASP A 83 -1.10 7.28 12.57
N ILE A 84 -1.16 7.17 11.24
CA ILE A 84 -0.08 7.58 10.33
C ILE A 84 0.09 9.10 10.35
N LEU A 85 -1.00 9.87 10.24
CA LEU A 85 -0.93 11.34 10.27
C LEU A 85 -0.45 11.88 11.62
N GLU A 86 -0.78 11.23 12.73
CA GLU A 86 -0.32 11.62 14.06
C GLU A 86 1.19 11.41 14.25
N LYS A 87 1.75 10.38 13.60
CA LYS A 87 3.13 9.94 13.82
C LYS A 87 4.10 10.44 12.75
N TYR A 88 3.63 10.64 11.53
CA TYR A 88 4.47 10.91 10.36
C TYR A 88 3.98 12.16 9.63
N ASN A 89 4.90 13.05 9.29
CA ASN A 89 4.61 14.21 8.46
C ASN A 89 4.69 13.83 6.98
N LEU A 90 3.68 13.11 6.48
CA LEU A 90 3.55 12.75 5.07
C LEU A 90 2.81 13.83 4.30
N LYS A 91 3.45 14.40 3.28
CA LYS A 91 2.89 15.44 2.40
C LYS A 91 3.42 15.27 0.99
N ASP A 92 2.61 15.71 0.04
CA ASP A 92 2.92 15.75 -1.39
C ASP A 92 3.39 14.37 -1.88
N ILE A 93 2.54 13.36 -1.65
CA ILE A 93 2.80 11.99 -2.10
C ILE A 93 2.64 11.95 -3.63
N ASP A 94 3.63 11.44 -4.36
CA ASP A 94 3.49 11.34 -5.81
C ASP A 94 2.54 10.21 -6.18
N PHE A 95 2.73 9.03 -5.58
CA PHE A 95 1.96 7.84 -5.92
C PHE A 95 1.38 7.18 -4.67
N LEU A 96 0.06 7.25 -4.53
CA LEU A 96 -0.71 6.51 -3.55
C LEU A 96 -1.25 5.23 -4.18
N LYS A 97 -0.91 4.05 -3.64
CA LYS A 97 -1.73 2.86 -3.83
C LYS A 97 -2.82 2.86 -2.77
N VAL A 98 -4.05 3.10 -3.23
CA VAL A 98 -5.24 3.33 -2.40
C VAL A 98 -5.52 2.12 -1.52
N GLY A 99 -5.89 2.38 -0.28
CA GLY A 99 -6.22 1.35 0.71
C GLY A 99 -7.43 0.53 0.30
N HIS A 100 -7.39 -0.78 0.60
CA HIS A 100 -8.56 -1.65 0.61
C HIS A 100 -9.39 -1.57 -0.68
N HIS A 101 -8.70 -1.55 -1.82
CA HIS A 101 -9.32 -1.49 -3.16
C HIS A 101 -10.27 -0.28 -3.38
N GLY A 102 -10.22 0.75 -2.54
CA GLY A 102 -11.17 1.86 -2.54
C GLY A 102 -12.49 1.57 -1.81
N SER A 103 -12.43 0.79 -0.72
CA SER A 103 -13.54 0.63 0.23
C SER A 103 -13.84 1.92 0.99
N ASN A 104 -15.11 2.15 1.37
CA ASN A 104 -15.52 3.28 2.22
C ASN A 104 -15.03 3.17 3.68
N THR A 105 -14.37 2.06 4.03
CA THR A 105 -13.64 1.89 5.29
C THR A 105 -12.21 2.44 5.24
N SER A 106 -11.81 3.05 4.12
CA SER A 106 -10.49 3.63 3.85
C SER A 106 -10.63 4.93 3.08
N SER A 107 -9.51 5.61 2.85
CA SER A 107 -9.37 6.86 2.11
C SER A 107 -10.21 7.99 2.69
N SER A 108 -10.07 8.25 4.00
CA SER A 108 -10.76 9.37 4.65
C SER A 108 -10.35 10.70 4.02
N GLU A 109 -11.29 11.64 3.96
CA GLU A 109 -11.06 12.98 3.40
C GLU A 109 -9.89 13.68 4.10
N LEU A 110 -9.82 13.59 5.44
CA LEU A 110 -8.72 14.14 6.21
C LEU A 110 -7.36 13.58 5.76
N PHE A 111 -7.27 12.26 5.58
CA PHE A 111 -6.04 11.59 5.18
C PHE A 111 -5.61 12.00 3.78
N ILE A 112 -6.51 11.88 2.80
CA ILE A 112 -6.22 12.20 1.40
C ILE A 112 -5.84 13.67 1.24
N ASN A 113 -6.57 14.58 1.88
CA ASN A 113 -6.23 16.01 1.82
C ASN A 113 -4.90 16.34 2.53
N SER A 114 -4.52 15.59 3.57
CA SER A 114 -3.26 15.83 4.29
C SER A 114 -2.05 15.34 3.50
N ILE A 115 -2.12 14.15 2.89
CA ILE A 115 -1.00 13.60 2.12
C ILE A 115 -0.93 14.14 0.69
N ASN A 116 -2.04 14.72 0.20
CA ASN A 116 -2.18 15.41 -1.08
C ASN A 116 -1.55 14.63 -2.26
N PRO A 117 -2.12 13.48 -2.66
CA PRO A 117 -1.48 12.61 -3.64
C PRO A 117 -1.62 13.15 -5.08
N ASN A 118 -0.56 13.08 -5.90
CA ASN A 118 -0.63 13.42 -7.33
C ASN A 118 -1.38 12.35 -8.13
N TYR A 119 -1.07 11.07 -7.88
CA TYR A 119 -1.71 9.92 -8.50
C TYR A 119 -2.24 8.94 -7.46
N SER A 120 -3.44 8.43 -7.71
CA SER A 120 -4.09 7.44 -6.86
C SER A 120 -4.40 6.18 -7.66
N LEU A 121 -3.73 5.08 -7.32
CA LEU A 121 -3.83 3.79 -8.01
C LEU A 121 -4.72 2.85 -7.20
N ILE A 122 -5.84 2.45 -7.80
CA ILE A 122 -6.81 1.55 -7.20
C ILE A 122 -6.68 0.18 -7.86
N SER A 123 -6.21 -0.80 -7.08
CA SER A 123 -6.16 -2.19 -7.52
C SER A 123 -7.52 -2.82 -7.27
N VAL A 124 -8.30 -3.04 -8.31
CA VAL A 124 -9.67 -3.54 -8.23
C VAL A 124 -9.98 -4.42 -9.45
N GLY A 125 -10.78 -5.47 -9.23
CA GLY A 125 -11.18 -6.39 -10.29
C GLY A 125 -12.36 -5.88 -11.12
N LYS A 126 -12.36 -6.22 -12.42
CA LYS A 126 -13.51 -6.05 -13.30
C LYS A 126 -14.68 -6.88 -12.76
N ASN A 127 -15.88 -6.30 -12.75
CA ASN A 127 -17.09 -6.92 -12.21
C ASN A 127 -16.93 -7.40 -10.74
N ASN A 128 -16.15 -6.70 -9.92
CA ASN A 128 -16.00 -7.06 -8.52
C ASN A 128 -17.34 -6.97 -7.78
N ARG A 129 -17.63 -7.98 -6.95
CA ARG A 129 -18.92 -8.11 -6.24
C ARG A 129 -19.07 -7.20 -5.02
N TYR A 130 -17.97 -6.61 -4.57
CA TYR A 130 -17.94 -5.71 -3.41
C TYR A 130 -18.42 -4.30 -3.76
N GLY A 131 -18.50 -3.98 -5.06
CA GLY A 131 -18.84 -2.65 -5.55
C GLY A 131 -17.77 -1.63 -5.17
N HIS A 132 -16.50 -2.02 -5.29
CA HIS A 132 -15.34 -1.14 -5.15
C HIS A 132 -14.85 -0.66 -6.53
N PRO A 133 -14.14 0.49 -6.59
CA PRO A 133 -14.09 1.50 -5.54
C PRO A 133 -15.48 2.11 -5.29
N LYS A 134 -15.72 2.61 -4.08
CA LYS A 134 -16.96 3.32 -3.75
C LYS A 134 -16.93 4.74 -4.33
N ASP A 135 -18.07 5.24 -4.78
CA ASP A 135 -18.19 6.61 -5.32
C ASP A 135 -17.70 7.66 -4.31
N SER A 136 -18.00 7.47 -3.02
CA SER A 136 -17.51 8.33 -1.94
C SER A 136 -15.98 8.41 -1.87
N VAL A 137 -15.26 7.33 -2.23
CA VAL A 137 -13.80 7.32 -2.28
C VAL A 137 -13.30 8.05 -3.53
N LEU A 138 -13.97 7.86 -4.68
CA LEU A 138 -13.63 8.59 -5.90
C LEU A 138 -13.81 10.11 -5.75
N ASP A 139 -14.86 10.54 -5.04
CA ASP A 139 -15.13 11.94 -4.74
C ASP A 139 -14.03 12.57 -3.89
N VAL A 140 -13.50 11.83 -2.90
CA VAL A 140 -12.36 12.26 -2.08
C VAL A 140 -11.08 12.35 -2.92
N LEU A 141 -10.88 11.42 -3.85
CA LEU A 141 -9.69 11.35 -4.71
C LEU A 141 -9.71 12.31 -5.91
N LYS A 142 -10.76 13.12 -6.09
CA LYS A 142 -10.99 13.96 -7.28
C LYS A 142 -9.86 14.93 -7.66
N ASN A 143 -9.02 15.31 -6.68
CA ASN A 143 -7.90 16.22 -6.90
C ASN A 143 -6.62 15.48 -7.34
N SER A 144 -6.62 14.15 -7.30
CA SER A 144 -5.54 13.29 -7.78
C SER A 144 -5.94 12.67 -9.11
N LYS A 145 -4.96 12.33 -9.96
CA LYS A 145 -5.23 11.55 -11.15
C LYS A 145 -5.41 10.08 -10.76
N VAL A 146 -6.64 9.58 -10.89
CA VAL A 146 -6.99 8.20 -10.53
C VAL A 146 -6.71 7.24 -11.68
N TYR A 147 -6.06 6.11 -11.38
CA TYR A 147 -5.96 4.94 -12.25
C TYR A 147 -6.59 3.73 -11.56
N ARG A 148 -7.30 2.90 -12.31
CA ARG A 148 -7.97 1.71 -11.79
C ARG A 148 -7.65 0.49 -12.64
N THR A 149 -7.25 -0.61 -12.01
CA THR A 149 -6.87 -1.82 -12.77
C THR A 149 -8.03 -2.50 -13.50
N ASP A 150 -9.28 -2.21 -13.15
CA ASP A 150 -10.46 -2.70 -13.88
C ASP A 150 -10.76 -1.92 -15.16
N LEU A 151 -10.22 -0.71 -15.31
CA LEU A 151 -10.38 0.15 -16.48
C LEU A 151 -9.08 0.26 -17.29
N ASP A 152 -7.97 0.51 -16.61
CA ASP A 152 -6.65 0.76 -17.19
C ASP A 152 -5.77 -0.50 -17.29
N GLY A 153 -6.22 -1.61 -16.68
CA GLY A 153 -5.49 -2.86 -16.63
C GLY A 153 -4.21 -2.75 -15.81
N SER A 154 -3.08 -3.26 -16.34
CA SER A 154 -1.80 -3.14 -15.64
C SER A 154 -1.28 -1.71 -15.72
N ILE A 155 -0.96 -1.12 -14.56
CA ILE A 155 -0.41 0.23 -14.45
C ILE A 155 1.08 0.11 -14.13
N GLU A 156 1.92 0.68 -14.98
CA GLU A 156 3.38 0.64 -14.86
C GLU A 156 3.92 2.06 -14.64
N ILE A 157 4.70 2.24 -13.56
CA ILE A 157 5.41 3.49 -13.29
C ILE A 157 6.90 3.24 -13.54
N ARG A 158 7.42 3.87 -14.61
CA ARG A 158 8.85 3.82 -14.95
C ARG A 158 9.55 5.05 -14.42
N LEU A 159 10.47 4.84 -13.48
CA LEU A 159 11.28 5.90 -12.89
C LEU A 159 12.59 6.10 -13.66
N ASN A 160 12.91 7.34 -14.00
CA ASN A 160 14.11 7.73 -14.70
C ASN A 160 14.81 8.86 -13.92
N LYS A 161 16.06 9.21 -14.28
CA LYS A 161 16.79 10.34 -13.64
C LYS A 161 16.08 11.70 -13.79
N ASN A 162 15.22 11.84 -14.80
CA ASN A 162 14.56 13.10 -15.18
C ASN A 162 13.06 13.13 -14.81
N GLY A 163 12.56 12.18 -14.00
CA GLY A 163 11.14 12.08 -13.63
C GLY A 163 10.59 10.66 -13.84
N TYR A 164 9.32 10.55 -14.19
CA TYR A 164 8.64 9.26 -14.38
C TYR A 164 7.79 9.23 -15.64
N LYS A 165 7.48 8.02 -16.11
CA LYS A 165 6.44 7.76 -17.12
C LYS A 165 5.44 6.75 -16.58
N ILE A 166 4.17 7.00 -16.84
CA ILE A 166 3.08 6.08 -16.48
C ILE A 166 2.59 5.43 -17.77
N GLY A 167 2.58 4.10 -17.81
CA GLY A 167 1.99 3.30 -18.87
C GLY A 167 0.80 2.50 -18.35
N THR A 168 -0.17 2.24 -19.22
CA THR A 168 -1.31 1.36 -18.93
C THR A 168 -1.44 0.31 -20.03
N CYS A 169 -1.86 -0.89 -19.65
CA CYS A 169 -2.13 -1.99 -20.57
C CYS A 169 -3.55 -2.47 -20.34
N ASN A 170 -4.48 -2.01 -21.18
CA ASN A 170 -5.91 -2.29 -21.05
C ASN A 170 -6.19 -3.80 -20.98
N PRO A 171 -7.13 -4.23 -20.12
CA PRO A 171 -7.44 -5.63 -19.86
C PRO A 171 -8.35 -6.27 -20.92
#